data_AF-A0A2N2GY29-F1
#
_entry.id   AF-A0A2N2GY29-F1
#
_cell.length_a   1.000
_cell.length_b   1.000
_cell.length_c   1.000
_cell.angle_alpha   90.00
_cell.angle_beta   90.00
_cell.angle_gamma   90.00
#
_symmetry.space_group_name_H-M   'P 1'
#
loop_
_entity.id
_entity.type
_entity.pdbx_description
1 polymer ?
#
loop_
_entity_poly.entity_id
_entity_poly.type
_entity_poly.pdbx_seq_one_letter_code
_entity_poly.pdbx_strand_id
1 'polypeptide(L)'
;VVLARWLWWKVSAASELFAFGASLALATTLVILDWPADYGLRLLIVSGGSALIWIPVTFWRPSRPTEALETFFHQVRPPAIGWRVFTPRDPAGHIRLGAVAAQWALGVAACVLFLYGIAMLLFGPRLPGAVACTLAAGFTVAFFRSGQKM
;
A
#
# COMPACT_ATOMS: atom_id res chain seq x y z
N VAL A 1 -0.69 -0.04 9.02
CA VAL A 1 -0.88 -1.38 9.63
C VAL A 1 -2.22 -2.03 9.26
N VAL A 2 -3.35 -1.31 9.33
CA VAL A 2 -4.69 -1.88 9.08
C VAL A 2 -4.81 -2.52 7.70
N LEU A 3 -4.31 -1.86 6.66
CA LEU A 3 -4.25 -2.42 5.30
C LEU A 3 -3.34 -3.67 5.22
N ALA A 4 -2.26 -3.70 6.02
CA ALA A 4 -1.35 -4.84 6.05
C ALA A 4 -2.02 -6.09 6.62
N ARG A 5 -3.02 -5.97 7.51
CA ARG A 5 -3.81 -7.12 7.99
C ARG A 5 -4.62 -7.77 6.87
N TRP A 6 -5.17 -6.97 5.95
CA TRP A 6 -5.92 -7.48 4.80
C TRP A 6 -5.01 -8.05 3.70
N LEU A 7 -3.79 -7.52 3.58
CA LEU A 7 -2.83 -7.95 2.57
C LEU A 7 -1.94 -9.12 3.04
N TRP A 8 -1.72 -9.26 4.35
CA TRP A 8 -0.77 -10.20 4.92
C TRP A 8 -1.31 -10.87 6.20
N TRP A 9 -1.62 -12.16 6.08
CA TRP A 9 -2.25 -12.95 7.16
C TRP A 9 -1.46 -13.04 8.47
N LYS A 10 -0.14 -12.79 8.44
CA LYS A 10 0.70 -12.87 9.64
C LYS A 10 0.44 -11.74 10.63
N VAL A 11 -0.11 -10.61 10.16
CA VAL A 11 -0.38 -9.44 11.00
C VAL A 11 -1.50 -9.78 12.00
N SER A 12 -1.18 -9.63 13.27
CA SER A 12 -2.08 -9.92 14.39
C SER A 12 -2.62 -8.62 15.03
N ALA A 13 -3.69 -8.72 15.82
CA ALA A 13 -4.20 -7.59 16.62
C ALA A 13 -3.12 -6.99 17.55
N ALA A 14 -2.20 -7.82 18.04
CA ALA A 14 -1.04 -7.35 18.79
C ALA A 14 -0.13 -6.46 17.92
N SER A 15 0.11 -6.83 16.66
CA SER A 15 0.93 -6.02 15.75
C SER A 15 0.28 -4.67 15.46
N GLU A 16 -1.05 -4.63 15.32
CA GLU A 16 -1.81 -3.38 15.18
C GLU A 16 -1.69 -2.49 16.42
N LEU A 17 -1.85 -3.06 17.62
CA LEU A 17 -1.72 -2.31 18.87
C LEU A 17 -0.32 -1.73 19.06
N PHE A 18 0.72 -2.50 18.73
CA PHE A 18 2.10 -2.03 18.78
C PHE A 18 2.39 -0.95 17.73
N ALA A 19 1.79 -1.05 16.54
CA ALA A 19 1.91 0.00 15.53
C ALA A 19 1.29 1.33 15.98
N PHE A 20 0.10 1.28 16.58
CA PHE A 20 -0.56 2.48 17.12
C PHE A 20 0.19 3.04 18.32
N GLY A 21 0.59 2.19 19.26
CA GLY A 21 1.38 2.60 20.42
C GLY A 21 2.71 3.23 20.02
N ALA A 22 3.43 2.63 19.05
CA ALA A 22 4.66 3.18 18.49
C ALA A 22 4.44 4.53 17.82
N SER A 23 3.39 4.64 16.99
CA SER A 23 3.08 5.89 16.28
C SER A 23 2.75 7.01 17.28
N LEU A 24 1.94 6.71 18.30
CA LEU A 24 1.56 7.65 19.34
C LEU A 24 2.77 8.09 20.17
N ALA A 25 3.60 7.13 20.61
CA ALA A 25 4.80 7.41 21.38
C ALA A 25 5.77 8.29 20.58
N LEU A 26 6.11 7.90 19.34
CA LEU A 26 7.03 8.66 18.49
C LEU A 26 6.50 10.06 18.19
N ALA A 27 5.23 10.20 17.82
CA ALA A 27 4.64 11.50 17.55
C ALA A 27 4.66 12.39 18.79
N THR A 28 4.31 11.84 19.96
CA THR A 28 4.31 12.58 21.23
C THR A 28 5.71 13.01 21.63
N THR A 29 6.69 12.12 21.52
CA THR A 29 8.11 12.42 21.82
C THR A 29 8.65 13.53 20.92
N LEU A 30 8.37 13.50 19.62
CA LEU A 30 8.80 14.55 18.69
C LEU A 30 8.17 15.92 18.99
N VAL A 31 6.93 15.95 19.51
CA VAL A 31 6.25 17.18 19.92
C VAL A 31 6.80 17.71 21.23
N ILE A 32 6.99 16.86 22.24
CA ILE A 32 7.51 17.28 23.56
C ILE A 32 8.95 17.79 23.47
N LEU A 33 9.78 17.16 22.65
CA LEU A 33 11.18 17.56 22.44
C LEU A 33 11.33 18.77 21.49
N ASP A 34 10.21 19.32 21.01
CA ASP A 34 10.15 20.36 19.98
C ASP A 34 11.12 20.10 18.82
N TRP A 35 11.10 18.87 18.31
CA TRP A 35 12.14 18.42 17.39
C TRP A 35 12.12 19.25 16.11
N PRO A 36 13.25 19.85 15.68
CA PRO A 36 13.32 20.68 14.49
C PRO A 36 13.28 19.81 13.24
N ALA A 37 12.08 19.38 12.87
CA ALA A 37 11.78 18.64 11.66
C ALA A 37 10.54 19.25 11.03
N ASP A 38 10.59 19.42 9.71
CA ASP A 38 9.43 19.78 8.93
C ASP A 38 8.34 18.69 9.04
N TYR A 39 7.11 19.07 8.70
CA TYR A 39 5.96 18.18 8.81
C TYR A 39 6.17 16.87 8.02
N GLY A 40 6.80 16.94 6.84
CA GLY A 40 7.07 15.77 6.01
C GLY A 40 8.03 14.80 6.68
N LEU A 41 9.16 15.31 7.19
CA LEU A 41 10.15 14.49 7.88
C LEU A 41 9.60 13.90 9.20
N ARG A 42 8.79 14.66 9.96
CA ARG A 42 8.08 14.13 11.14
C ARG A 42 7.17 12.96 10.78
N LEU A 43 6.38 13.10 9.70
CA LEU A 43 5.52 12.02 9.19
C LEU A 43 6.32 10.78 8.80
N LEU A 44 7.44 10.95 8.10
CA LEU A 44 8.31 9.85 7.70
C LEU A 44 8.93 9.13 8.90
N ILE A 45 9.38 9.87 9.93
CA ILE A 45 9.92 9.28 11.15
C ILE A 45 8.86 8.48 11.89
N VAL A 46 7.66 9.04 12.09
CA VAL A 46 6.58 8.35 12.81
C VAL A 46 6.10 7.11 12.04
N SER A 47 5.88 7.25 10.73
CA SER A 47 5.44 6.15 9.87
C SER A 47 6.51 5.06 9.76
N GLY A 48 7.77 5.44 9.54
CA GLY A 48 8.90 4.52 9.43
C GLY A 48 9.22 3.83 10.76
N GLY A 49 9.28 4.60 11.86
CA GLY A 49 9.54 4.08 13.18
C GLY A 49 8.45 3.13 13.68
N SER A 50 7.17 3.45 13.43
CA SER A 50 6.08 2.51 13.72
C SER A 50 6.21 1.22 12.91
N ALA A 51 6.60 1.29 11.63
CA ALA A 51 6.87 0.12 10.80
C ALA A 51 8.00 -0.76 11.36
N LEU A 52 9.09 -0.14 11.80
CA LEU A 52 10.21 -0.85 12.43
C LEU A 52 9.83 -1.56 13.72
N ILE A 53 8.79 -1.11 14.41
CA ILE A 53 8.31 -1.75 15.66
C ILE A 53 7.31 -2.86 15.38
N TRP A 54 6.30 -2.64 14.54
CA TRP A 54 5.24 -3.64 14.35
C TRP A 54 5.69 -4.84 13.49
N ILE A 55 6.65 -4.64 12.58
CA ILE A 55 7.17 -5.72 11.72
C ILE A 55 7.82 -6.83 12.57
N PRO A 56 8.78 -6.56 13.48
CA PRO A 56 9.32 -7.59 14.38
C PRO A 56 8.25 -8.26 15.26
N VAL A 57 7.29 -7.48 15.78
CA VAL A 57 6.19 -8.02 16.60
C VAL A 57 5.34 -9.01 15.82
N THR A 58 5.16 -8.78 14.52
CA THR A 58 4.44 -9.69 13.62
C THR A 58 5.13 -11.05 13.51
N PHE A 59 6.46 -11.07 13.50
CA PHE A 59 7.22 -12.32 13.45
C PHE A 59 7.29 -13.02 14.81
N TRP A 60 7.26 -12.26 15.91
CA TRP A 60 7.28 -12.84 17.26
C TRP A 60 5.92 -13.42 17.67
N ARG A 61 4.82 -12.76 17.30
CA ARG A 61 3.45 -13.24 17.56
C ARG A 61 2.66 -13.42 16.26
N PRO A 62 3.05 -14.41 15.44
CA PRO A 62 2.37 -14.65 14.18
C PRO A 62 0.95 -15.20 14.44
N SER A 63 0.00 -14.69 13.67
CA SER A 63 -1.35 -15.26 13.61
C SER A 63 -1.27 -16.71 13.14
N ARG A 64 -2.04 -17.63 13.74
CA ARG A 64 -2.09 -19.04 13.32
C ARG A 64 -3.01 -19.19 12.10
N PRO A 65 -2.68 -20.09 11.16
CA PRO A 65 -3.60 -20.43 10.08
C PRO A 65 -4.89 -21.02 10.66
N THR A 66 -6.04 -20.59 10.15
CA THR A 66 -7.38 -21.01 10.61
C THR A 66 -8.24 -21.30 9.38
N GLU A 67 -9.25 -22.17 9.50
CA GLU A 67 -10.16 -22.54 8.39
C GLU A 67 -10.86 -21.32 7.73
N ALA A 68 -11.20 -20.31 8.53
CA ALA A 68 -11.75 -19.05 8.03
C ALA A 68 -10.79 -18.32 7.06
N LEU A 69 -9.48 -18.44 7.31
CA LEU A 69 -8.43 -17.78 6.54
C LEU A 69 -8.16 -18.51 5.22
N GLU A 70 -8.32 -19.84 5.21
CA GLU A 70 -8.32 -20.67 4.01
C GLU A 70 -9.54 -20.38 3.13
N THR A 71 -10.73 -20.28 3.74
CA THR A 71 -11.96 -19.88 3.03
C THR A 71 -11.81 -18.49 2.39
N PHE A 72 -11.25 -17.52 3.12
CA PHE A 72 -10.93 -16.19 2.60
C PHE A 72 -9.92 -16.25 1.44
N PHE A 73 -8.86 -17.06 1.57
CA PHE A 73 -7.85 -17.24 0.53
C PHE A 73 -8.47 -17.75 -0.78
N HIS A 74 -9.37 -18.73 -0.71
CA HIS A 74 -10.05 -19.27 -1.90
C HIS A 74 -11.01 -18.29 -2.57
N GLN A 75 -11.65 -17.40 -1.80
CA GLN A 75 -12.56 -16.38 -2.33
C GLN A 75 -11.81 -15.21 -2.97
N VAL A 76 -10.78 -14.67 -2.30
CA VAL A 76 -10.10 -13.43 -2.72
C VAL A 76 -8.92 -13.69 -3.65
N ARG A 77 -8.34 -14.91 -3.62
CA ARG A 77 -7.16 -15.32 -4.39
C ARG A 77 -6.05 -14.26 -4.37
N PRO A 78 -5.57 -13.86 -3.17
CA PRO A 78 -4.55 -12.82 -3.06
C PRO A 78 -3.24 -13.24 -3.74
N PRO A 79 -2.37 -12.28 -4.10
CA PRO A 79 -1.07 -12.57 -4.67
C PRO A 79 -0.23 -13.50 -3.77
N ALA A 80 0.53 -14.40 -4.38
CA ALA A 80 1.16 -15.54 -3.70
C ALA A 80 2.18 -15.15 -2.61
N ILE A 81 2.72 -13.93 -2.62
CA ILE A 81 3.69 -13.49 -1.61
C ILE A 81 3.00 -13.34 -0.25
N GLY A 82 3.52 -14.03 0.74
CA GLY A 82 2.91 -14.14 2.07
C GLY A 82 1.99 -15.35 2.19
N TRP A 83 1.18 -15.67 1.19
CA TRP A 83 0.11 -16.68 1.27
C TRP A 83 0.50 -18.09 0.76
N ARG A 84 1.79 -18.35 0.55
CA ARG A 84 2.33 -19.65 0.07
C ARG A 84 1.88 -20.87 0.89
N VAL A 85 1.53 -20.68 2.16
CA VAL A 85 1.05 -21.76 3.05
C VAL A 85 -0.30 -22.33 2.58
N PHE A 86 -1.14 -21.51 1.95
CA PHE A 86 -2.48 -21.90 1.47
C PHE A 86 -2.50 -22.14 -0.05
N THR A 87 -1.35 -21.97 -0.72
CA THR A 87 -1.25 -22.09 -2.16
C THR A 87 -1.21 -23.58 -2.56
N PRO A 88 -2.14 -24.07 -3.40
CA PRO A 88 -2.05 -25.42 -3.93
C PRO A 88 -0.73 -25.59 -4.71
N ARG A 89 -0.22 -26.83 -4.80
CA ARG A 89 1.05 -27.16 -5.50
C ARG A 89 1.08 -26.85 -7.00
N ASP A 90 0.01 -26.30 -7.57
CA ASP A 90 -0.10 -25.98 -8.99
C ASP A 90 0.15 -24.47 -9.25
N PRO A 91 1.23 -24.07 -9.95
CA PRO A 91 1.61 -22.66 -10.11
C PRO A 91 0.79 -21.88 -11.15
N ALA A 92 -0.13 -22.52 -11.87
CA ALA A 92 -0.66 -22.01 -13.14
C ALA A 92 -1.62 -20.80 -13.05
N GLY A 93 -2.02 -20.36 -11.85
CA GLY A 93 -3.02 -19.30 -11.66
C GLY A 93 -2.57 -18.07 -10.88
N HIS A 94 -1.28 -17.95 -10.54
CA HIS A 94 -0.83 -16.86 -9.66
C HIS A 94 -0.51 -15.59 -10.43
N ILE A 95 -1.19 -14.51 -10.03
CA ILE A 95 -0.94 -13.16 -10.52
C ILE A 95 0.52 -12.79 -10.26
N ARG A 96 1.26 -12.49 -11.35
CA ARG A 96 2.68 -12.10 -11.28
C ARG A 96 2.81 -10.79 -10.52
N LEU A 97 3.64 -10.78 -9.48
CA LEU A 97 3.83 -9.59 -8.64
C LEU A 97 4.28 -8.36 -9.44
N GLY A 98 5.15 -8.57 -10.43
CA GLY A 98 5.59 -7.51 -11.33
C GLY A 98 4.46 -6.91 -12.17
N ALA A 99 3.48 -7.72 -12.56
CA ALA A 99 2.31 -7.24 -13.29
C ALA A 99 1.37 -6.43 -12.38
N VAL A 100 1.17 -6.87 -11.14
CA VAL A 100 0.42 -6.09 -10.12
C VAL A 100 1.12 -4.76 -9.82
N ALA A 101 2.45 -4.78 -9.64
CA ALA A 101 3.23 -3.59 -9.36
C ALA A 101 3.20 -2.59 -10.54
N ALA A 102 3.30 -3.08 -11.77
CA ALA A 102 3.18 -2.25 -12.97
C ALA A 102 1.77 -1.62 -13.07
N GLN A 103 0.73 -2.40 -12.83
CA GLN A 103 -0.65 -1.91 -12.85
C GLN A 103 -0.90 -0.88 -11.73
N TRP A 104 -0.37 -1.13 -10.53
CA TRP A 104 -0.40 -0.15 -9.44
C TRP A 104 0.31 1.16 -9.83
N ALA A 105 1.51 1.08 -10.41
CA ALA A 105 2.26 2.26 -10.85
C ALA A 105 1.51 3.06 -11.94
N LEU A 106 0.88 2.38 -12.90
CA LEU A 106 0.03 3.01 -13.92
C LEU A 106 -1.16 3.74 -13.28
N GLY A 107 -1.83 3.13 -12.31
CA GLY A 107 -2.94 3.74 -11.59
C GLY A 107 -2.51 4.97 -10.76
N VAL A 108 -1.40 4.86 -10.04
CA VAL A 108 -0.82 5.99 -9.27
C VAL A 108 -0.45 7.14 -10.20
N ALA A 109 0.24 6.85 -11.31
CA ALA A 109 0.61 7.86 -12.30
C ALA A 109 -0.63 8.54 -12.88
N ALA A 110 -1.67 7.79 -13.24
CA ALA A 110 -2.93 8.34 -13.74
C ALA A 110 -3.60 9.28 -12.72
N CYS A 111 -3.72 8.86 -11.46
CA CYS A 111 -4.34 9.68 -10.41
C CYS A 111 -3.56 10.96 -10.13
N VAL A 112 -2.23 10.87 -10.00
CA VAL A 112 -1.37 12.02 -9.71
C VAL A 112 -1.39 13.03 -10.87
N LEU A 113 -1.25 12.55 -12.11
CA LEU A 113 -1.29 13.40 -13.30
C LEU A 113 -2.65 14.03 -13.51
N PHE A 114 -3.74 13.31 -13.23
CA PHE A 114 -5.08 13.87 -13.33
C PHE A 114 -5.32 14.96 -12.28
N LEU A 115 -4.96 14.70 -11.02
CA LEU A 115 -5.11 15.67 -9.94
C LEU A 115 -4.27 16.94 -10.17
N TYR A 116 -3.02 16.76 -10.60
CA TYR A 116 -2.15 17.90 -10.92
C TYR A 116 -2.59 18.63 -12.19
N GLY A 117 -3.01 17.88 -13.22
CA GLY A 117 -3.49 18.42 -14.48
C GLY A 117 -4.74 19.28 -14.31
N ILE A 118 -5.72 18.81 -13.52
CA ILE A 118 -6.92 19.59 -13.24
C ILE A 118 -6.62 20.82 -12.39
N ALA A 119 -5.71 20.71 -11.42
CA ALA A 119 -5.26 21.87 -10.64
C ALA A 119 -4.59 22.93 -11.55
N MET A 120 -3.74 22.52 -12.49
CA MET A 120 -3.12 23.44 -13.45
C MET A 120 -4.11 24.05 -14.45
N LEU A 121 -5.14 23.32 -14.88
CA LEU A 121 -6.18 23.86 -15.75
C LEU A 121 -7.00 24.95 -15.05
N LEU A 122 -7.26 24.79 -13.75
CA LEU A 122 -8.05 25.72 -12.95
C LEU A 122 -7.23 26.93 -12.49
N PHE A 123 -6.00 26.72 -12.01
CA PHE A 123 -5.23 27.73 -11.29
C PHE A 123 -3.91 28.13 -11.96
N GLY A 124 -3.55 27.51 -13.09
CA GLY A 124 -2.23 27.65 -13.69
C GLY A 124 -2.23 27.72 -15.22
N PRO A 125 -1.09 27.43 -15.85
CA PRO A 125 -0.97 27.44 -17.29
C PRO A 125 -1.78 26.29 -17.92
N ARG A 126 -2.71 26.64 -18.82
CA ARG A 126 -3.69 25.71 -19.39
C ARG A 126 -3.06 24.61 -20.26
N LEU A 127 -1.98 24.92 -20.97
CA LEU A 127 -1.28 23.96 -21.85
C LEU A 127 -0.69 22.76 -21.07
N PRO A 128 0.18 22.94 -20.06
CA PRO A 128 0.71 21.82 -19.29
C PRO A 128 -0.37 21.07 -18.50
N GLY A 129 -1.42 21.77 -18.03
CA GLY A 129 -2.59 21.12 -17.42
C GLY A 129 -3.33 20.18 -18.38
N ALA A 130 -3.60 20.64 -19.61
CA ALA A 130 -4.21 19.81 -20.65
C ALA A 130 -3.33 18.61 -21.01
N VAL A 131 -2.02 18.81 -21.17
CA VAL A 131 -1.07 17.72 -21.44
C VAL A 131 -1.09 16.69 -20.30
N ALA A 132 -1.02 17.11 -19.05
CA ALA A 132 -1.08 16.22 -17.89
C ALA A 132 -2.39 15.40 -17.86
N CYS A 133 -3.54 16.02 -18.17
CA CYS A 133 -4.82 15.30 -18.26
C CYS A 133 -4.85 14.29 -19.41
N THR A 134 -4.30 14.62 -20.58
CA THR A 134 -4.22 13.67 -21.71
C THR A 134 -3.31 12.48 -21.40
N LEU A 135 -2.18 12.71 -20.73
CA LEU A 135 -1.29 11.65 -20.27
C LEU A 135 -1.97 10.76 -19.21
N ALA A 136 -2.71 11.36 -18.27
CA ALA A 136 -3.49 10.63 -17.29
C ALA A 136 -4.53 9.71 -17.95
N ALA A 137 -5.24 10.20 -18.97
CA ALA A 137 -6.17 9.36 -19.75
C ALA A 137 -5.43 8.20 -20.45
N GLY A 138 -4.25 8.46 -21.02
CA GLY A 138 -3.40 7.42 -21.61
C GLY A 138 -2.98 6.33 -20.63
N PHE A 139 -2.55 6.71 -19.42
CA PHE A 139 -2.18 5.75 -18.36
C PHE A 139 -3.39 4.95 -17.85
N THR A 140 -4.56 5.58 -17.74
CA THR A 140 -5.82 4.88 -17.40
C THR A 140 -6.20 3.84 -18.46
N VAL A 141 -6.09 4.18 -19.74
CA VAL A 141 -6.33 3.22 -20.83
C VAL A 141 -5.33 2.08 -20.80
N ALA A 142 -4.04 2.37 -20.55
CA ALA A 142 -3.00 1.36 -20.41
C ALA A 142 -3.28 0.41 -19.22
N PHE A 143 -3.75 0.95 -18.09
CA PHE A 143 -4.16 0.19 -16.91
C PHE A 143 -5.29 -0.80 -17.21
N PHE A 144 -6.34 -0.36 -17.90
CA PHE A 144 -7.45 -1.27 -18.27
C PHE A 144 -7.02 -2.32 -19.29
N ARG A 145 -6.14 -1.97 -20.23
CA ARG A 145 -5.61 -2.91 -21.23
C ARG A 145 -4.66 -3.95 -20.63
N SER A 146 -3.87 -3.57 -19.62
CA SER A 146 -3.00 -4.53 -18.91
C SER A 146 -3.82 -5.48 -18.04
N GLY A 147 -4.88 -4.98 -17.41
CA GLY A 147 -5.75 -5.76 -16.52
C GLY A 147 -6.55 -6.86 -17.24
N GLN A 148 -6.87 -6.68 -18.53
CA GLN A 148 -7.55 -7.72 -19.33
C GLN A 148 -6.65 -8.89 -19.75
N LYS A 149 -5.33 -8.75 -19.62
CA LYS A 149 -4.34 -9.78 -20.02
C LYS A 149 -3.85 -10.64 -18.85
N MET A 150 -4.33 -10.36 -17.64
CA MET A 150 -3.97 -11.04 -16.38
C MET A 150 -5.10 -11.94 -15.93
#